data_AF-A0A8S0RJI5-F1
#
_entry.id   AF-A0A8S0RJI5-F1
#
_cell.length_a   1.000
_cell.length_b   1.000
_cell.length_c   1.000
_cell.angle_alpha   90.00
_cell.angle_beta   90.00
_cell.angle_gamma   90.00
#
_symmetry.space_group_name_H-M   'P 1'
#
loop_
_entity.id
_entity.type
_entity.pdbx_description
1 polymer ?
#
loop_
_entity_poly.entity_id
_entity_poly.type
_entity_poly.pdbx_seq_one_letter_code
_entity_poly.pdbx_strand_id
1 'polypeptide(L)' 'MEESVRIRRFNEIPSAEEFASQIEPRNVPAVFSGCIKNWKAFSKWNPSNGGLDYLQVIYIYLFVFTSL' A
#
# COMPACT_ATOMS: atom_id res chain seq x y z
N MET A 1 -10.70 -18.29 26.60
CA MET A 1 -11.64 -17.38 25.92
C MET A 1 -11.07 -17.15 24.54
N GLU A 2 -11.65 -17.75 23.49
CA GLU A 2 -11.19 -17.51 22.13
C GLU A 2 -11.58 -16.09 21.73
N GLU A 3 -10.59 -15.23 21.55
CA GLU A 3 -10.80 -13.91 20.98
C GLU A 3 -11.17 -14.13 19.51
N SER A 4 -12.44 -13.85 19.16
CA SER A 4 -12.93 -14.06 17.79
C SER A 4 -11.98 -13.36 16.81
N VAL A 5 -11.43 -14.10 15.85
CA VAL A 5 -10.47 -13.60 14.85
C VAL A 5 -11.15 -12.51 14.02
N ARG A 6 -11.00 -11.26 14.44
CA ARG A 6 -11.55 -10.10 13.74
C ARG A 6 -10.42 -9.34 13.08
N ILE A 7 -10.61 -9.02 11.79
CA ILE A 7 -9.71 -8.14 11.06
C ILE A 7 -9.65 -6.80 11.78
N ARG A 8 -8.45 -6.38 12.17
CA ARG A 8 -8.24 -5.10 12.87
C ARG A 8 -8.01 -4.01 11.85
N ARG A 9 -8.63 -2.84 12.05
CA ARG A 9 -8.47 -1.68 11.17
C ARG A 9 -7.81 -0.55 11.95
N PHE A 10 -6.82 0.07 11.32
CA PHE A 10 -6.07 1.21 11.84
C PHE A 10 -6.14 2.35 10.83
N ASN A 11 -6.20 3.58 11.30
CA ASN A 11 -6.29 4.77 10.43
C ASN A 11 -4.92 5.42 10.17
N GLU A 12 -3.89 4.93 10.85
CA GLU A 12 -2.53 5.47 10.83
C GLU A 12 -1.52 4.34 10.61
N ILE A 13 -0.36 4.67 10.04
CA ILE A 13 0.75 3.73 9.90
C ILE A 13 1.50 3.70 11.23
N PRO A 14 1.62 2.55 11.90
CA PRO A 14 2.43 2.42 13.11
C PRO A 14 3.92 2.56 12.79
N SER A 15 4.74 2.88 13.80
CA SER A 15 6.18 2.70 13.67
C SER A 15 6.55 1.21 13.48
N ALA A 16 7.79 0.94 13.06
CA ALA A 16 8.28 -0.43 12.93
C ALA A 16 8.25 -1.17 14.29
N GLU A 17 8.62 -0.48 15.37
CA GLU A 17 8.61 -1.01 16.73
C GLU A 17 7.19 -1.27 17.23
N GLU A 18 6.26 -0.35 16.96
CA GLU A 18 4.84 -0.51 17.32
C GLU A 18 4.21 -1.69 16.58
N PHE A 19 4.52 -1.85 15.30
CA PHE A 19 4.06 -2.98 14.50
C PHE A 19 4.57 -4.31 15.09
N ALA A 20 5.88 -4.42 15.32
CA ALA A 20 6.53 -5.64 15.81
C ALA A 20 6.09 -6.03 17.23
N SER A 21 5.80 -5.03 18.10
CA SER A 21 5.42 -5.31 19.49
C SER A 21 3.92 -5.49 19.69
N GLN A 22 3.06 -4.81 18.91
CA GLN A 22 1.62 -4.74 19.21
C GLN A 22 0.71 -5.40 18.16
N ILE A 23 1.17 -5.53 16.91
CA ILE A 23 0.35 -5.99 15.78
C ILE A 23 0.81 -7.37 15.31
N GLU A 24 2.10 -7.53 15.00
CA GLU A 24 2.68 -8.79 14.51
C GLU A 24 2.43 -10.00 15.44
N PRO A 25 2.63 -9.91 16.78
CA PRO A 25 2.48 -11.06 17.67
C PRO A 25 1.04 -11.56 17.80
N ARG A 26 0.05 -10.72 17.43
CA ARG A 26 -1.36 -11.12 17.44
C ARG A 26 -1.68 -12.14 16.36
N ASN A 27 -0.83 -12.25 15.33
CA ASN A 27 -0.96 -13.23 14.25
C ASN A 27 -2.37 -13.24 13.60
N VAL A 28 -2.95 -12.06 13.42
CA VAL A 28 -4.24 -11.85 12.75
C VAL A 28 -4.12 -10.74 11.71
N PRO A 29 -4.92 -10.76 10.63
CA PRO A 29 -4.88 -9.72 9.61
C PRO A 29 -5.18 -8.32 10.16
N ALA A 30 -4.36 -7.36 9.75
CA ALA A 30 -4.51 -5.93 10.04
C ALA A 30 -4.63 -5.14 8.73
N VAL A 31 -5.51 -4.13 8.72
CA VAL A 31 -5.73 -3.23 7.58
C VAL A 31 -5.43 -1.79 8.00
N PHE A 32 -4.48 -1.16 7.30
CA PHE A 32 -4.13 0.25 7.48
C PHE A 32 -4.86 1.10 6.44
N SER A 33 -5.79 1.93 6.87
CA SER A 33 -6.72 2.66 6.01
C SER A 33 -6.30 4.12 5.86
N GLY A 34 -6.32 4.65 4.64
CA GLY A 34 -6.02 6.07 4.37
C GLY A 34 -4.54 6.44 4.40
N CYS A 35 -3.68 5.48 4.70
CA CYS A 35 -2.24 5.65 4.86
C CYS A 35 -1.47 5.98 3.58
N ILE A 36 -2.03 5.64 2.41
CA ILE A 36 -1.37 5.81 1.10
C ILE A 36 -1.88 7.02 0.31
N LYS A 37 -2.74 7.87 0.90
CA LYS A 37 -3.35 9.01 0.18
C LYS A 37 -2.33 9.97 -0.44
N ASN A 38 -1.15 10.08 0.18
CA ASN A 38 -0.07 10.95 -0.27
C ASN A 38 0.84 10.29 -1.32
N TRP A 39 0.63 9.01 -1.65
CA TRP A 39 1.46 8.32 -2.63
C TRP A 39 1.11 8.83 -4.02
N LYS A 40 2.14 9.14 -4.83
CA LYS A 40 1.94 9.58 -6.22
C LYS A 40 1.09 8.59 -7.02
N ALA A 41 1.28 7.29 -6.79
CA ALA A 41 0.49 6.23 -7.41
C ALA A 41 -1.02 6.40 -7.17
N PHE A 42 -1.45 6.78 -5.96
CA PHE A 42 -2.86 7.00 -5.63
C PHE A 42 -3.51 8.07 -6.52
N SER A 43 -2.78 9.16 -6.81
CA SER A 43 -3.27 10.24 -7.67
C SER A 43 -3.08 10.00 -9.18
N LYS A 44 -2.02 9.29 -9.56
CA LYS A 44 -1.56 9.18 -10.95
C LYS A 44 -1.99 7.90 -11.65
N TRP A 45 -2.38 6.85 -10.92
CA TRP A 45 -2.77 5.56 -11.50
C TRP A 45 -4.29 5.38 -11.51
N ASN A 46 -5.02 6.44 -11.85
CA ASN A 46 -6.46 6.39 -11.98
C ASN A 46 -6.85 6.36 -13.47
N PRO A 47 -7.41 5.26 -13.99
CA PRO A 47 -7.80 5.16 -15.40
C PRO A 47 -8.74 6.27 -15.86
N SER A 48 -9.62 6.75 -14.98
CA SER A 48 -10.59 7.81 -15.29
C SER A 48 -9.98 9.20 -15.45
N ASN A 49 -8.72 9.40 -15.04
CA ASN A 49 -8.02 10.69 -15.15
C ASN A 49 -6.75 10.63 -16.02
N GLY A 50 -6.64 9.64 -16.92
CA GLY A 50 -5.47 9.48 -17.79
C GLY A 50 -4.31 8.70 -17.14
N GLY A 51 -4.56 8.01 -16.03
CA GLY A 51 -3.51 7.24 -15.35
C GLY A 51 -2.96 6.07 -16.15
N LEU A 52 -3.69 5.56 -17.16
CA LEU A 52 -3.17 4.55 -18.09
C LEU A 52 -2.02 5.08 -18.94
N ASP A 53 -2.07 6.35 -19.37
CA ASP A 53 -0.98 6.98 -20.12
C ASP A 53 0.27 7.12 -19.24
N TYR A 54 0.08 7.50 -17.98
CA TYR A 54 1.18 7.59 -17.01
C TYR A 54 1.86 6.23 -16.76
N LEU A 55 1.07 5.15 -16.70
CA LEU A 55 1.60 3.79 -16.57
C LEU A 55 2.36 3.37 -17.83
N GLN A 56 1.80 3.57 -19.01
CA GLN A 56 2.43 3.21 -20.29
C GLN A 56 3.78 3.90 -20.47
N VAL A 57 3.88 5.19 -20.13
CA VAL A 57 5.12 5.94 -20.16
C VAL A 57 6.17 5.32 -19.23
N ILE A 58 5.81 4.95 -18.01
CA ILE A 58 6.74 4.27 -17.06
C ILE A 58 7.25 2.95 -17.64
N TYR A 59 6.37 2.11 -18.19
CA TYR A 59 6.77 0.80 -18.72
C TYR A 59 7.69 0.92 -19.94
N ILE A 60 7.45 1.90 -20.82
CA ILE A 60 8.33 2.16 -21.97
C ILE A 60 9.71 2.64 -21.50
N TYR A 61 9.78 3.58 -20.56
CA TYR A 61 11.06 4.03 -20.01
C TYR A 61 11.84 2.89 -19.35
N LEU A 62 11.18 2.07 -18.51
CA LEU A 62 11.83 0.94 -17.87
C LEU A 62 12.42 -0.02 -18.92
N PHE A 63 11.65 -0.35 -19.95
CA PHE A 63 12.09 -1.24 -21.03
C PHE A 63 13.31 -0.68 -21.77
N VAL A 64 13.31 0.60 -22.11
CA VAL A 64 14.45 1.26 -22.81
C VAL A 64 15.72 1.25 -21.95
N PHE A 65 15.63 1.46 -20.64
CA PHE A 65 16.81 1.47 -19.76
C PHE A 65 17.32 0.07 -19.38
N THR A 66 16.47 -0.96 -19.45
CA THR A 66 16.90 -2.35 -19.15
C THR A 66 17.42 -3.11 -20.37
N SER A 67 17.30 -2.54 -21.57
CA SER A 67 17.72 -3.16 -22.84
C SER A 67 18.90 -2.45 -23.51
N LEU A 68 19.57 -1.54 -22.80
CA LEU A 68 20.79 -0.82 -23.19
C LEU A 68 21.97 -1.24 -22.31
#